data_AF-A0A1Y1MAB4-F1
#
_entry.id   AF-A0A1Y1MAB4-F1
#
_cell.length_a   1.000
_cell.length_b   1.000
_cell.length_c   1.000
_cell.angle_alpha   90.00
_cell.angle_beta   90.00
_cell.angle_gamma   90.00
#
_symmetry.space_group_name_H-M   'P 1'
#
loop_
_entity.id
_entity.type
_entity.pdbx_description
1 polymer ?
#
loop_
_entity_poly.entity_id
_entity_poly.type
_entity_poly.pdbx_seq_one_letter_code
_entity_poly.pdbx_strand_id
1 'polypeptide(L)'
;MYGEFLGPYKTNEVSATTTDYIRTKMSCLLVLAGLYPPSGKEVWRDDLSWQPVAYSYNPAGKDYLLGDPFFDCPNYRPLYEEHLRSKEAVAFINSRKPLYEFLSLHTGMTMTVPRDPYYLQLVLTSEENIGLKLPGWTKNVWPGNITDAGVDEYYVNLATPKMQRLAGGVFVKKLLDDIENKIRNRQNPMKIYLYSAHEYNLVYQLIFMDVFDMRFPPYGSYIVYEVRRVNKVYGVKIRYEDYSKKDGPRYLKIPHCGVFCPLSKFIKMLQKYVPLLEDVCL
;
A
#
# COMPACT_ATOMS: atom_id res chain seq x y z
N MET A 1 -14.70 -12.48 9.63
CA MET A 1 -13.99 -11.65 10.63
C MET A 1 -14.81 -10.47 11.14
N TYR A 2 -15.46 -9.68 10.27
CA TYR A 2 -16.16 -8.45 10.67
C TYR A 2 -17.69 -8.46 10.44
N GLY A 3 -18.29 -9.64 10.22
CA GLY A 3 -19.72 -9.76 9.85
C GLY A 3 -20.67 -9.07 10.83
N GLU A 4 -20.49 -9.26 12.14
CA GLU A 4 -21.32 -8.60 13.16
C GLU A 4 -21.13 -7.07 13.19
N PHE A 5 -19.90 -6.59 12.94
CA PHE A 5 -19.60 -5.16 12.98
C PHE A 5 -20.13 -4.43 11.74
N LEU A 6 -19.88 -4.99 10.55
CA LEU A 6 -20.29 -4.40 9.29
C LEU A 6 -21.80 -4.56 9.07
N GLY A 7 -22.34 -5.76 9.26
CA GLY A 7 -23.72 -6.07 8.95
C GLY A 7 -24.02 -5.99 7.44
N PRO A 8 -25.30 -5.86 7.04
CA PRO A 8 -25.67 -5.68 5.64
C PRO A 8 -25.16 -4.34 5.09
N TYR A 9 -25.00 -4.26 3.77
CA TYR A 9 -24.52 -3.06 3.10
C TYR A 9 -25.45 -1.86 3.36
N LYS A 10 -24.85 -0.72 3.69
CA LYS A 10 -25.51 0.59 3.72
C LYS A 10 -24.58 1.63 3.13
N THR A 11 -25.11 2.45 2.23
CA THR A 11 -24.35 3.43 1.44
C THR A 11 -23.59 4.45 2.29
N ASN A 12 -24.07 4.77 3.50
CA ASN A 12 -23.43 5.72 4.41
C ASN A 12 -22.49 5.06 5.45
N GLU A 13 -22.39 3.73 5.49
CA GLU A 13 -21.52 3.00 6.41
C GLU A 13 -20.22 2.52 5.75
N VAL A 14 -20.11 2.63 4.42
CA VAL A 14 -19.01 2.09 3.61
C VAL A 14 -18.49 3.14 2.63
N SER A 15 -17.18 3.35 2.63
CA SER A 15 -16.49 4.13 1.61
C SER A 15 -15.45 3.25 0.93
N ALA A 16 -15.54 3.08 -0.38
CA ALA A 16 -14.56 2.36 -1.18
C ALA A 16 -13.91 3.33 -2.16
N THR A 17 -12.58 3.37 -2.18
CA THR A 17 -11.80 4.21 -3.09
C THR A 17 -10.71 3.36 -3.74
N THR A 18 -10.54 3.52 -5.05
CA THR A 18 -9.51 2.82 -5.82
C THR A 18 -8.62 3.80 -6.55
N THR A 19 -7.44 3.36 -6.96
CA THR A 19 -6.72 4.05 -8.04
C THR A 19 -7.42 3.85 -9.40
N ASP A 20 -7.09 4.67 -10.40
CA ASP A 20 -7.67 4.59 -11.75
C ASP A 20 -7.04 3.50 -12.64
N TYR A 21 -6.87 2.29 -12.08
CA TYR A 21 -6.37 1.13 -12.83
C TYR A 21 -7.45 0.04 -12.87
N ILE A 22 -7.61 -0.62 -14.03
CA ILE A 22 -8.58 -1.71 -14.20
C ILE A 22 -8.41 -2.78 -13.10
N ARG A 23 -7.15 -3.17 -12.81
CA ARG A 23 -6.84 -4.21 -11.81
C ARG A 23 -7.30 -3.86 -10.39
N THR A 24 -7.18 -2.60 -9.97
CA THR A 24 -7.56 -2.16 -8.62
C THR A 24 -9.07 -1.98 -8.51
N LYS A 25 -9.72 -1.45 -9.57
CA LYS A 25 -11.18 -1.40 -9.68
C LYS A 25 -11.82 -2.79 -9.58
N MET A 26 -11.34 -3.75 -10.38
CA MET A 26 -11.84 -5.12 -10.36
C MET A 26 -11.58 -5.80 -9.01
N SER A 27 -10.40 -5.63 -8.42
CA SER A 27 -10.07 -6.19 -7.10
C SER A 27 -10.99 -5.64 -6.00
N CYS A 28 -11.25 -4.32 -6.02
CA CYS A 28 -12.17 -3.67 -5.09
C CYS A 28 -13.59 -4.28 -5.19
N LEU A 29 -14.11 -4.44 -6.41
CA LEU A 29 -15.42 -5.03 -6.65
C LEU A 29 -15.51 -6.47 -6.15
N LEU A 30 -14.46 -7.28 -6.34
CA LEU A 30 -14.40 -8.65 -5.81
C LEU A 30 -14.43 -8.68 -4.28
N VAL A 31 -13.66 -7.79 -3.63
CA VAL A 31 -13.66 -7.65 -2.17
C VAL A 31 -15.04 -7.21 -1.67
N LEU A 32 -15.66 -6.23 -2.32
CA LEU A 32 -16.99 -5.73 -1.94
C LEU A 32 -18.08 -6.80 -2.13
N ALA A 33 -18.02 -7.59 -3.19
CA ALA A 33 -18.93 -8.71 -3.42
C ALA A 33 -18.82 -9.77 -2.30
N GLY A 34 -17.60 -10.05 -1.82
CA GLY A 34 -17.38 -10.97 -0.70
C GLY A 34 -17.75 -10.40 0.67
N LEU A 35 -17.56 -9.09 0.88
CA LEU A 35 -17.92 -8.41 2.14
C LEU A 35 -19.43 -8.20 2.29
N TYR A 36 -20.13 -7.98 1.17
CA TYR A 36 -21.53 -7.59 1.16
C TYR A 36 -22.36 -8.47 0.21
N PRO A 37 -22.49 -9.79 0.47
CA PRO A 37 -23.49 -10.59 -0.22
C PRO A 37 -24.91 -10.03 0.07
N PRO A 38 -25.82 -10.02 -0.91
CA PRO A 38 -27.19 -9.54 -0.70
C PRO A 38 -27.93 -10.43 0.31
N SER A 39 -28.80 -9.82 1.11
CA SER A 39 -29.63 -10.54 2.08
C SER A 39 -30.99 -9.85 2.24
N GLY A 40 -32.02 -10.64 2.55
CA GLY A 40 -33.39 -10.14 2.71
C GLY A 40 -33.87 -9.36 1.47
N LYS A 41 -34.23 -8.10 1.66
CA LYS A 41 -34.79 -7.24 0.59
C LYS A 41 -33.77 -6.81 -0.47
N GLU A 42 -32.47 -6.94 -0.19
CA GLU A 42 -31.40 -6.60 -1.15
C GLU A 42 -31.12 -7.76 -2.14
N VAL A 43 -31.74 -8.92 -1.94
CA VAL A 43 -31.71 -10.02 -2.92
C VAL A 43 -32.62 -9.65 -4.08
N TRP A 44 -32.03 -9.09 -5.13
CA TRP A 44 -32.75 -8.70 -6.34
C TRP A 44 -32.85 -9.83 -7.37
N ARG A 45 -32.06 -10.90 -7.20
CA ARG A 45 -32.09 -12.14 -8.00
C ARG A 45 -31.70 -13.35 -7.15
N ASP A 46 -32.48 -14.41 -7.22
CA ASP A 46 -32.27 -15.63 -6.41
C ASP A 46 -31.06 -16.46 -6.84
N ASP A 47 -30.67 -16.38 -8.11
CA ASP A 47 -29.55 -17.12 -8.70
C ASP A 47 -28.24 -16.33 -8.77
N LEU A 48 -28.20 -15.12 -8.18
CA LEU A 48 -27.04 -14.24 -8.19
C LEU A 48 -26.81 -13.61 -6.80
N SER A 49 -25.86 -14.16 -6.05
CA SER A 49 -25.44 -13.64 -4.74
C SER A 49 -24.48 -12.45 -4.88
N TRP A 50 -24.95 -11.39 -5.56
CA TRP A 50 -24.20 -10.15 -5.76
C TRP A 50 -25.14 -8.94 -5.70
N GLN A 51 -24.64 -7.82 -5.19
CA GLN A 51 -25.33 -6.53 -5.24
C GLN A 51 -24.35 -5.43 -5.67
N PRO A 52 -24.83 -4.37 -6.32
CA PRO A 52 -23.99 -3.23 -6.66
C PRO A 52 -23.53 -2.49 -5.39
N VAL A 53 -22.23 -2.22 -5.29
CA VAL A 53 -21.65 -1.39 -4.24
C VAL A 53 -20.81 -0.30 -4.90
N ALA A 54 -21.07 0.95 -4.53
CA ALA A 54 -20.38 2.09 -5.11
C ALA A 54 -18.91 2.17 -4.67
N TYR A 55 -18.04 2.59 -5.58
CA TYR A 55 -16.66 2.98 -5.29
C TYR A 55 -16.33 4.29 -6.02
N SER A 56 -15.33 5.01 -5.52
CA SER A 56 -14.79 6.22 -6.15
C SER A 56 -13.33 6.02 -6.57
N TYR A 57 -12.83 6.89 -7.43
CA TYR A 57 -11.42 6.97 -7.78
C TYR A 57 -11.07 8.39 -8.22
N ASN A 58 -9.80 8.76 -8.05
CA ASN A 58 -9.24 9.94 -8.69
C ASN A 58 -8.63 9.52 -10.04
N PRO A 59 -8.73 10.34 -11.10
CA PRO A 59 -8.09 10.02 -12.38
C PRO A 59 -6.57 9.81 -12.24
N ALA A 60 -6.01 8.89 -13.03
CA ALA A 60 -4.57 8.68 -13.09
C ALA A 60 -3.82 9.99 -13.48
N GLY A 61 -2.67 10.23 -12.85
CA GLY A 61 -1.92 11.49 -12.96
C GLY A 61 -2.45 12.61 -12.05
N LYS A 62 -3.52 12.35 -11.29
CA LYS A 62 -4.15 13.29 -10.34
C LYS A 62 -4.52 12.62 -9.01
N ASP A 63 -4.05 11.39 -8.77
CA ASP A 63 -4.33 10.67 -7.53
C ASP A 63 -3.20 10.86 -6.51
N TYR A 64 -3.23 12.00 -5.82
CA TYR A 64 -2.22 12.32 -4.80
C TYR A 64 -2.36 11.49 -3.51
N LEU A 65 -3.43 10.70 -3.38
CA LEU A 65 -3.70 9.91 -2.17
C LEU A 65 -3.18 8.47 -2.29
N LEU A 66 -3.48 7.81 -3.41
CA LEU A 66 -3.17 6.38 -3.61
C LEU A 66 -2.26 6.12 -4.82
N GLY A 67 -2.11 7.10 -5.71
CA GLY A 67 -1.32 7.01 -6.94
C GLY A 67 0.17 6.86 -6.70
N ASP A 68 0.91 6.70 -7.79
CA ASP A 68 2.36 6.55 -7.75
C ASP A 68 2.95 7.95 -7.65
N PRO A 69 3.66 8.30 -6.57
CA PRO A 69 4.10 9.68 -6.37
C PRO A 69 4.98 10.19 -7.51
N PHE A 70 5.69 9.31 -8.22
CA PHE A 70 6.51 9.72 -9.37
C PHE A 70 5.68 10.22 -10.55
N PHE A 71 4.48 9.68 -10.76
CA PHE A 71 3.60 10.03 -11.88
C PHE A 71 2.45 10.96 -11.48
N ASP A 72 1.94 10.78 -10.27
CA ASP A 72 0.78 11.50 -9.76
C ASP A 72 1.18 12.78 -9.02
N CYS A 73 2.41 12.96 -8.54
CA CYS A 73 2.80 14.16 -7.78
C CYS A 73 3.90 14.97 -8.49
N PRO A 74 3.55 16.00 -9.28
CA PRO A 74 4.52 16.84 -9.99
C PRO A 74 5.70 17.35 -9.15
N ASN A 75 5.45 17.74 -7.90
CA ASN A 75 6.50 18.24 -7.00
C ASN A 75 7.35 17.12 -6.36
N TYR A 76 6.95 15.85 -6.47
CA TYR A 76 7.73 14.72 -5.96
C TYR A 76 8.83 14.30 -6.94
N ARG A 77 8.51 14.22 -8.23
CA ARG A 77 9.45 13.71 -9.25
C ARG A 77 10.81 14.43 -9.26
N PRO A 78 10.88 15.78 -9.23
CA PRO A 78 12.16 16.48 -9.15
C PRO A 78 12.98 16.13 -7.90
N LEU A 79 12.31 15.85 -6.77
CA LEU A 79 12.98 15.46 -5.52
C LEU A 79 13.58 14.06 -5.63
N TYR A 80 12.87 13.12 -6.25
CA TYR A 80 13.39 11.79 -6.55
C TYR A 80 14.61 11.88 -7.48
N GLU A 81 14.50 12.62 -8.58
CA GLU A 81 15.60 12.82 -9.53
C GLU A 81 16.80 13.54 -8.91
N GLU A 82 16.56 14.51 -8.02
CA GLU A 82 17.61 15.18 -7.25
C GLU A 82 18.28 14.22 -6.26
N HIS A 83 17.51 13.41 -5.55
CA HIS A 83 18.05 12.42 -4.64
C HIS A 83 18.97 11.44 -5.38
N LEU A 84 18.61 10.97 -6.57
CA LEU A 84 19.46 10.08 -7.37
C LEU A 84 20.80 10.70 -7.78
N ARG A 85 20.92 12.04 -7.76
CA ARG A 85 22.17 12.77 -8.01
C ARG A 85 23.00 13.03 -6.74
N SER A 86 22.48 12.70 -5.56
CA SER A 86 23.22 12.83 -4.30
C SER A 86 24.41 11.87 -4.24
N LYS A 87 25.43 12.22 -3.45
CA LYS A 87 26.63 11.38 -3.30
C LYS A 87 26.27 10.00 -2.74
N GLU A 88 25.34 9.98 -1.79
CA GLU A 88 24.84 8.79 -1.12
C GLU A 88 24.11 7.86 -2.10
N ALA A 89 23.19 8.40 -2.91
CA ALA A 89 22.47 7.61 -3.90
C ALA A 89 23.39 7.12 -5.02
N VAL A 90 24.33 7.95 -5.50
CA VAL A 90 25.31 7.53 -6.52
C VAL A 90 26.20 6.41 -5.99
N ALA A 91 26.70 6.51 -4.75
CA ALA A 91 27.49 5.44 -4.14
C ALA A 91 26.68 4.14 -4.00
N PHE A 92 25.41 4.26 -3.59
CA PHE A 92 24.49 3.15 -3.48
C PHE A 92 24.22 2.47 -4.84
N ILE A 93 23.89 3.23 -5.88
CA ILE A 93 23.67 2.72 -7.24
C ILE A 93 24.95 2.05 -7.77
N ASN A 94 26.11 2.65 -7.54
CA ASN A 94 27.40 2.07 -7.94
C ASN A 94 27.67 0.71 -7.26
N SER A 95 27.20 0.51 -6.02
CA SER A 95 27.29 -0.79 -5.34
C SER A 95 26.45 -1.89 -5.99
N ARG A 96 25.38 -1.50 -6.71
CA ARG A 96 24.50 -2.42 -7.48
C ARG A 96 24.92 -2.56 -8.95
N LYS A 97 25.94 -1.83 -9.41
CA LYS A 97 26.35 -1.77 -10.82
C LYS A 97 26.56 -3.13 -11.49
N PRO A 98 27.21 -4.15 -10.87
CA PRO A 98 27.36 -5.45 -11.51
C PRO A 98 26.04 -6.14 -11.82
N LEU A 99 25.04 -6.00 -10.94
CA LEU A 99 23.70 -6.51 -11.18
C LEU A 99 23.04 -5.75 -12.33
N TYR A 100 23.13 -4.42 -12.35
CA TYR A 100 22.47 -3.60 -13.37
C TYR A 100 23.06 -3.84 -14.77
N GLU A 101 24.38 -4.02 -14.87
CA GLU A 101 25.05 -4.40 -16.11
C GLU A 101 24.59 -5.79 -16.59
N PHE A 102 24.50 -6.76 -15.69
CA PHE A 102 23.97 -8.09 -16.00
C PHE A 102 22.52 -8.04 -16.49
N LEU A 103 21.65 -7.32 -15.78
CA LEU A 103 20.25 -7.16 -16.17
C LEU A 103 20.13 -6.43 -17.51
N SER A 104 20.93 -5.39 -17.75
CA SER A 104 20.90 -4.64 -19.01
C SER A 104 21.28 -5.53 -20.19
N LEU A 105 22.33 -6.33 -20.04
CA LEU A 105 22.78 -7.27 -21.07
C LEU A 105 21.70 -8.29 -21.45
N HIS A 106 21.00 -8.84 -20.44
CA HIS A 106 20.04 -9.93 -20.67
C HIS A 106 18.63 -9.47 -21.03
N THR A 107 18.24 -8.26 -20.63
CA THR A 107 16.92 -7.70 -20.95
C THR A 107 16.94 -6.84 -22.21
N GLY A 108 18.11 -6.33 -22.61
CA GLY A 108 18.24 -5.33 -23.67
C GLY A 108 17.79 -3.92 -23.26
N MET A 109 17.39 -3.72 -22.01
CA MET A 109 16.98 -2.42 -21.47
C MET A 109 18.13 -1.76 -20.71
N THR A 110 18.19 -0.44 -20.73
CA THR A 110 19.15 0.32 -19.93
C THR A 110 18.72 0.33 -18.47
N MET A 111 19.41 -0.42 -17.61
CA MET A 111 19.16 -0.47 -16.16
C MET A 111 20.18 0.42 -15.46
N THR A 112 19.75 1.56 -14.93
CA THR A 112 20.63 2.56 -14.31
C THR A 112 20.12 3.12 -13.00
N VAL A 113 18.83 2.94 -12.68
CA VAL A 113 18.21 3.44 -11.46
C VAL A 113 17.50 2.33 -10.68
N PRO A 114 17.29 2.47 -9.36
CA PRO A 114 16.63 1.44 -8.53
C PRO A 114 15.22 1.05 -9.00
N ARG A 115 14.52 1.95 -9.71
CA ARG A 115 13.22 1.68 -10.32
C ARG A 115 13.24 0.62 -11.42
N ASP A 116 14.38 0.44 -12.11
CA ASP A 116 14.48 -0.49 -13.24
C ASP A 116 14.42 -1.98 -12.79
N PRO A 117 15.24 -2.46 -11.83
CA PRO A 117 15.09 -3.81 -11.30
C PRO A 117 13.77 -4.02 -10.56
N TYR A 118 13.19 -2.97 -9.95
CA TYR A 118 11.85 -3.03 -9.35
C TYR A 118 10.78 -3.42 -10.38
N TYR A 119 10.71 -2.77 -11.54
CA TYR A 119 9.75 -3.15 -12.58
C TYR A 119 10.02 -4.54 -13.16
N LEU A 120 11.29 -4.89 -13.36
CA LEU A 120 11.64 -6.21 -13.86
C LEU A 120 11.26 -7.32 -12.87
N GLN A 121 11.40 -7.09 -11.56
CA GLN A 121 10.93 -7.98 -10.51
C GLN A 121 9.41 -8.23 -10.64
N LEU A 122 8.61 -7.17 -10.84
CA LEU A 122 7.16 -7.29 -11.00
C LEU A 122 6.78 -8.07 -12.28
N VAL A 123 7.52 -7.87 -13.37
CA VAL A 123 7.32 -8.61 -14.63
C VAL A 123 7.61 -10.10 -14.41
N LEU A 124 8.78 -10.46 -13.89
CA LEU A 124 9.15 -11.85 -13.65
C LEU A 124 8.19 -12.54 -12.66
N THR A 125 7.75 -11.82 -11.62
CA THR A 125 6.70 -12.30 -10.69
C THR A 125 5.43 -12.64 -11.45
N SER A 126 5.00 -11.76 -12.36
CA SER A 126 3.76 -11.93 -13.12
C SER A 126 3.85 -13.11 -14.06
N GLU A 127 4.95 -13.23 -14.80
CA GLU A 127 5.22 -14.35 -15.72
C GLU A 127 5.22 -15.71 -14.99
N GLU A 128 5.93 -15.80 -13.87
CA GLU A 128 5.98 -17.03 -13.06
C GLU A 128 4.60 -17.42 -12.53
N ASN A 129 3.81 -16.45 -12.03
CA ASN A 129 2.48 -16.68 -11.48
C ASN A 129 1.46 -17.18 -12.51
N ILE A 130 1.62 -16.82 -13.79
CA ILE A 130 0.78 -17.35 -14.88
C ILE A 130 1.34 -18.64 -15.50
N GLY A 131 2.38 -19.22 -14.89
CA GLY A 131 2.97 -20.49 -15.31
C GLY A 131 3.91 -20.38 -16.50
N LEU A 132 4.36 -19.19 -16.87
CA LEU A 132 5.39 -19.04 -17.90
C LEU A 132 6.74 -19.46 -17.36
N LYS A 133 7.52 -20.10 -18.22
CA LYS A 133 8.90 -20.45 -17.93
C LYS A 133 9.77 -19.21 -18.10
N LEU A 134 10.36 -18.75 -17.01
CA LEU A 134 11.28 -17.62 -17.06
C LEU A 134 12.51 -17.92 -17.94
N PRO A 135 13.07 -16.90 -18.63
CA PRO A 135 14.27 -17.06 -19.44
C PRO A 135 15.44 -17.67 -18.68
N GLY A 136 16.30 -18.45 -19.35
CA GLY A 136 17.35 -19.22 -18.68
C GLY A 136 18.35 -18.39 -17.85
N TRP A 137 18.57 -17.12 -18.20
CA TRP A 137 19.47 -16.20 -17.49
C TRP A 137 18.93 -15.81 -16.10
N THR A 138 17.61 -15.86 -15.87
CA THR A 138 17.01 -15.44 -14.59
C THR A 138 17.41 -16.34 -13.44
N LYS A 139 17.82 -17.59 -13.71
CA LYS A 139 18.29 -18.56 -12.69
C LYS A 139 19.39 -18.03 -11.79
N ASN A 140 20.19 -17.07 -12.26
CA ASN A 140 21.30 -16.49 -11.49
C ASN A 140 20.86 -15.36 -10.55
N VAL A 141 19.67 -14.80 -10.73
CA VAL A 141 19.21 -13.59 -10.02
C VAL A 141 17.81 -13.70 -9.42
N TRP A 142 16.98 -14.63 -9.88
CA TRP A 142 15.59 -14.83 -9.48
C TRP A 142 15.43 -15.98 -8.47
N PRO A 143 14.64 -15.80 -7.39
CA PRO A 143 14.08 -14.54 -6.91
C PRO A 143 15.06 -13.72 -6.07
N GLY A 144 16.35 -14.09 -5.98
CA GLY A 144 17.33 -13.45 -5.08
C GLY A 144 17.65 -11.97 -5.36
N ASN A 145 18.84 -11.70 -5.91
CA ASN A 145 19.39 -10.34 -6.01
C ASN A 145 18.47 -9.32 -6.70
N ILE A 146 17.62 -9.75 -7.65
CA ILE A 146 16.68 -8.84 -8.31
C ILE A 146 15.56 -8.40 -7.37
N THR A 147 15.09 -9.27 -6.48
CA THR A 147 14.08 -8.90 -5.48
C THR A 147 14.68 -7.95 -4.46
N ASP A 148 15.90 -8.21 -3.98
CA ASP A 148 16.59 -7.30 -3.08
C ASP A 148 16.75 -5.91 -3.72
N ALA A 149 17.19 -5.86 -4.98
CA ALA A 149 17.30 -4.61 -5.74
C ALA A 149 15.94 -3.93 -6.00
N GLY A 150 14.87 -4.71 -6.17
CA GLY A 150 13.52 -4.17 -6.27
C GLY A 150 13.00 -3.59 -4.95
N VAL A 151 13.36 -4.19 -3.81
CA VAL A 151 13.00 -3.68 -2.48
C VAL A 151 13.67 -2.34 -2.19
N ASP A 152 14.90 -2.16 -2.69
CA ASP A 152 15.64 -0.91 -2.54
C ASP A 152 14.84 0.31 -3.04
N GLU A 153 14.08 0.17 -4.13
CA GLU A 153 13.26 1.25 -4.69
C GLU A 153 12.22 1.78 -3.69
N TYR A 154 11.67 0.95 -2.80
CA TYR A 154 10.75 1.45 -1.76
C TYR A 154 11.44 2.43 -0.81
N TYR A 155 12.70 2.18 -0.45
CA TYR A 155 13.47 3.06 0.43
C TYR A 155 13.97 4.30 -0.32
N VAL A 156 14.32 4.16 -1.58
CA VAL A 156 14.69 5.30 -2.45
C VAL A 156 13.50 6.24 -2.60
N ASN A 157 12.28 5.72 -2.78
CA ASN A 157 11.06 6.53 -2.81
C ASN A 157 10.79 7.29 -1.49
N LEU A 158 11.41 6.86 -0.39
CA LEU A 158 11.24 7.40 0.96
C LEU A 158 12.53 8.01 1.52
N ALA A 159 13.50 8.35 0.66
CA ALA A 159 14.86 8.66 1.08
C ALA A 159 14.99 9.98 1.87
N THR A 160 14.12 10.95 1.59
CA THR A 160 14.14 12.26 2.29
C THR A 160 12.84 12.49 3.05
N PRO A 161 12.84 13.31 4.14
CA PRO A 161 11.61 13.63 4.85
C PRO A 161 10.51 14.21 3.96
N LYS A 162 10.86 15.05 2.97
CA LYS A 162 9.88 15.60 2.03
C LYS A 162 9.31 14.53 1.11
N MET A 163 10.15 13.63 0.59
CA MET A 163 9.69 12.49 -0.20
C MET A 163 8.79 11.56 0.60
N GLN A 164 9.10 11.29 1.87
CA GLN A 164 8.25 10.47 2.75
C GLN A 164 6.84 11.06 2.89
N ARG A 165 6.77 12.38 3.12
CA ARG A 165 5.50 13.09 3.27
C ARG A 165 4.67 13.06 1.99
N LEU A 166 5.30 13.26 0.83
CA LEU A 166 4.61 13.26 -0.46
C LEU A 166 4.26 11.85 -1.00
N ALA A 167 5.07 10.83 -0.72
CA ALA A 167 4.89 9.48 -1.24
C ALA A 167 3.86 8.63 -0.47
N GLY A 168 4.02 8.54 0.85
CA GLY A 168 3.13 7.74 1.71
C GLY A 168 2.43 8.58 2.78
N GLY A 169 2.96 9.77 3.07
CA GLY A 169 2.49 10.64 4.13
C GLY A 169 1.09 11.19 3.91
N VAL A 170 0.69 11.42 2.66
CA VAL A 170 -0.67 11.86 2.32
C VAL A 170 -1.71 10.85 2.81
N PHE A 171 -1.44 9.55 2.62
CA PHE A 171 -2.29 8.49 3.15
C PHE A 171 -2.23 8.42 4.69
N VAL A 172 -1.06 8.60 5.30
CA VAL A 172 -0.94 8.69 6.77
C VAL A 172 -1.85 9.79 7.31
N LYS A 173 -1.82 10.99 6.71
CA LYS A 173 -2.70 12.08 7.11
C LYS A 173 -4.17 11.67 7.02
N LYS A 174 -4.58 11.09 5.88
CA LYS A 174 -5.96 10.64 5.67
C LYS A 174 -6.39 9.62 6.73
N LEU A 175 -5.54 8.64 7.04
CA LEU A 175 -5.78 7.63 8.06
C LEU A 175 -5.97 8.26 9.44
N LEU A 176 -5.08 9.16 9.85
CA LEU A 176 -5.17 9.81 11.16
C LEU A 176 -6.42 10.70 11.25
N ASP A 177 -6.70 11.50 10.22
CA ASP A 177 -7.90 12.35 10.15
C ASP A 177 -9.18 11.51 10.27
N ASP A 178 -9.27 10.37 9.59
CA ASP A 178 -10.44 9.48 9.66
C ASP A 178 -10.64 8.88 11.05
N ILE A 179 -9.55 8.43 11.69
CA ILE A 179 -9.58 7.87 13.04
C ILE A 179 -10.07 8.92 14.03
N GLU A 180 -9.48 10.12 14.00
CA GLU A 180 -9.84 11.23 14.89
C GLU A 180 -11.28 11.68 14.66
N ASN A 181 -11.69 11.82 13.40
CA ASN A 181 -13.06 12.18 13.04
C ASN A 181 -14.08 11.14 13.53
N LYS A 182 -13.79 9.85 13.40
CA LYS A 182 -14.68 8.78 13.91
C LYS A 182 -14.79 8.80 15.43
N ILE A 183 -13.71 9.11 16.14
CA ILE A 183 -13.70 9.19 17.61
C ILE A 183 -14.46 10.42 18.10
N ARG A 184 -14.24 11.58 17.46
CA ARG A 184 -14.86 12.86 17.81
C ARG A 184 -16.34 12.89 17.45
N ASN A 185 -16.69 12.47 16.23
CA ASN A 185 -18.06 12.42 15.75
C ASN A 185 -18.64 11.01 15.87
N ARG A 186 -19.15 10.68 17.07
CA ARG A 186 -19.77 9.38 17.33
C ARG A 186 -21.03 9.10 16.51
N GLN A 187 -21.65 10.13 15.94
CA GLN A 187 -22.83 10.00 15.07
C GLN A 187 -22.45 9.68 13.61
N ASN A 188 -21.16 9.74 13.26
CA ASN A 188 -20.71 9.36 11.93
C ASN A 188 -21.04 7.88 11.68
N PRO A 189 -21.93 7.55 10.71
CA PRO A 189 -22.33 6.18 10.43
C PRO A 189 -21.21 5.34 9.81
N MET A 190 -20.17 5.97 9.25
CA MET A 190 -19.08 5.28 8.55
C MET A 190 -18.44 4.20 9.41
N LYS A 191 -18.42 2.96 8.92
CA LYS A 191 -17.85 1.79 9.61
C LYS A 191 -16.53 1.36 9.00
N ILE A 192 -16.36 1.50 7.69
CA ILE A 192 -15.16 1.06 6.97
C ILE A 192 -14.80 2.01 5.83
N TYR A 193 -13.50 2.29 5.73
CA TYR A 193 -12.87 2.87 4.54
C TYR A 193 -12.04 1.77 3.89
N LEU A 194 -12.34 1.45 2.63
CA LEU A 194 -11.64 0.46 1.82
C LEU A 194 -10.82 1.19 0.75
N TYR A 195 -9.51 0.94 0.72
CA TYR A 195 -8.60 1.51 -0.25
C TYR A 195 -8.01 0.39 -1.10
N SER A 196 -8.32 0.36 -2.39
CA SER A 196 -7.77 -0.61 -3.34
C SER A 196 -6.71 0.05 -4.22
N ALA A 197 -5.45 -0.30 -3.97
CA ALA A 197 -4.30 0.37 -4.56
C ALA A 197 -3.19 -0.64 -4.88
N HIS A 198 -1.94 -0.29 -4.62
CA HIS A 198 -0.74 -0.99 -5.06
C HIS A 198 0.08 -1.51 -3.88
N GLU A 199 1.01 -2.41 -4.16
CA GLU A 199 1.91 -3.00 -3.18
C GLU A 199 2.74 -1.95 -2.44
N TYR A 200 3.22 -0.90 -3.13
CA TYR A 200 3.98 0.17 -2.49
C TYR A 200 3.15 0.93 -1.45
N ASN A 201 1.82 1.06 -1.63
CA ASN A 201 0.98 1.71 -0.62
C ASN A 201 1.02 0.94 0.70
N LEU A 202 1.04 -0.39 0.66
CA LEU A 202 1.20 -1.23 1.85
C LEU A 202 2.61 -1.10 2.42
N VAL A 203 3.63 -1.20 1.57
CA VAL A 203 5.04 -1.15 1.98
C VAL A 203 5.37 0.17 2.68
N TYR A 204 4.95 1.31 2.16
CA TYR A 204 5.20 2.61 2.79
C TYR A 204 4.63 2.67 4.21
N GLN A 205 3.42 2.15 4.42
CA GLN A 205 2.84 2.09 5.77
C GLN A 205 3.64 1.15 6.69
N LEU A 206 4.06 -0.02 6.21
CA LEU A 206 4.86 -0.95 6.99
C LEU A 206 6.23 -0.36 7.35
N ILE A 207 6.86 0.39 6.44
CA ILE A 207 8.12 1.11 6.69
C ILE A 207 7.91 2.20 7.75
N PHE A 208 6.87 3.03 7.63
CA PHE A 208 6.59 4.09 8.61
C PHE A 208 6.28 3.58 10.02
N MET A 209 5.77 2.35 10.10
CA MET A 209 5.50 1.65 11.35
C MET A 209 6.67 0.78 11.84
N ASP A 210 7.79 0.77 11.12
CA ASP A 210 9.00 -0.02 11.42
C ASP A 210 8.73 -1.53 11.59
N VAL A 211 7.93 -2.07 10.67
CA VAL A 211 7.50 -3.49 10.65
C VAL A 211 7.54 -4.12 9.25
N PHE A 212 8.12 -3.42 8.28
CA PHE A 212 8.38 -3.97 6.96
C PHE A 212 9.50 -5.01 7.03
N ASP A 213 9.30 -6.15 6.39
CA ASP A 213 10.18 -7.32 6.48
C ASP A 213 10.99 -7.57 5.21
N MET A 214 11.17 -6.54 4.38
CA MET A 214 11.95 -6.59 3.15
C MET A 214 11.41 -7.59 2.12
N ARG A 215 10.10 -7.88 2.15
CA ARG A 215 9.45 -8.77 1.16
C ARG A 215 8.38 -8.02 0.40
N PHE A 216 8.32 -8.27 -0.91
CA PHE A 216 7.21 -7.77 -1.73
C PHE A 216 5.87 -8.35 -1.22
N PRO A 217 4.85 -7.50 -0.99
CA PRO A 217 3.52 -7.98 -0.67
C PRO A 217 2.96 -8.82 -1.84
N PRO A 218 2.54 -10.08 -1.63
CA PRO A 218 1.91 -10.86 -2.68
C PRO A 218 0.53 -10.30 -3.06
N TYR A 219 -0.02 -10.74 -4.20
CA TYR A 219 -1.36 -10.33 -4.63
C TYR A 219 -2.43 -10.63 -3.59
N GLY A 220 -3.36 -9.69 -3.42
CA GLY A 220 -4.43 -9.78 -2.42
C GLY A 220 -4.01 -9.42 -1.01
N SER A 221 -2.73 -9.08 -0.76
CA SER A 221 -2.28 -8.62 0.56
C SER A 221 -3.04 -7.37 1.00
N TYR A 222 -3.24 -7.22 2.31
CA TYR A 222 -3.96 -6.06 2.87
C TYR A 222 -3.51 -5.74 4.30
N ILE A 223 -3.68 -4.47 4.68
CA ILE A 223 -3.53 -3.99 6.05
C ILE A 223 -4.90 -3.57 6.58
N VAL A 224 -5.28 -4.03 7.77
CA VAL A 224 -6.49 -3.57 8.48
C VAL A 224 -6.10 -2.79 9.72
N TYR A 225 -6.52 -1.53 9.79
CA TYR A 225 -6.41 -0.69 10.97
C TYR A 225 -7.71 -0.74 11.78
N GLU A 226 -7.69 -1.43 12.92
CA GLU A 226 -8.85 -1.52 13.80
C GLU A 226 -8.79 -0.47 14.90
N VAL A 227 -9.66 0.53 14.83
CA VAL A 227 -9.86 1.48 15.94
C VAL A 227 -10.64 0.78 17.06
N ARG A 228 -10.00 0.62 18.22
CA ARG A 228 -10.56 -0.09 19.38
C ARG A 228 -10.55 0.83 20.60
N ARG A 229 -11.51 0.60 21.51
CA ARG A 229 -11.51 1.21 22.84
C ARG A 229 -11.35 0.11 23.89
N VAL A 230 -10.18 0.06 24.54
CA VAL A 230 -9.83 -0.95 25.56
C VAL A 230 -9.58 -0.23 26.87
N ASN A 231 -10.24 -0.64 27.95
CA ASN A 231 -10.12 -0.01 29.27
C ASN A 231 -10.27 1.53 29.21
N LYS A 232 -11.28 2.00 28.48
CA LYS A 232 -11.59 3.42 28.19
C LYS A 232 -10.56 4.17 27.34
N VAL A 233 -9.45 3.57 26.95
CA VAL A 233 -8.41 4.16 26.09
C VAL A 233 -8.64 3.77 24.62
N TYR A 234 -8.62 4.76 23.72
CA TYR A 234 -8.62 4.51 22.28
C TYR A 234 -7.23 4.12 21.78
N GLY A 235 -7.18 3.20 20.85
CA GLY A 235 -5.95 2.77 20.19
C GLY A 235 -6.24 1.95 18.95
N VAL A 236 -5.17 1.55 18.28
CA VAL A 236 -5.24 0.80 17.02
C VAL A 236 -4.65 -0.59 17.22
N LYS A 237 -5.34 -1.60 16.69
CA LYS A 237 -4.74 -2.92 16.41
C LYS A 237 -4.61 -3.06 14.91
N ILE A 238 -3.45 -3.52 14.45
CA ILE A 238 -3.15 -3.57 13.02
C ILE A 238 -2.96 -5.02 12.61
N ARG A 239 -3.67 -5.41 11.56
CA ARG A 239 -3.54 -6.73 10.93
C ARG A 239 -2.88 -6.60 9.57
N TYR A 240 -2.06 -7.56 9.21
CA TYR A 240 -1.45 -7.66 7.88
C TYR A 240 -1.64 -9.08 7.36
N GLU A 241 -2.21 -9.19 6.17
CA GLU A 241 -2.24 -10.41 5.39
C GLU A 241 -1.14 -10.35 4.33
N ASP A 242 -0.26 -11.34 4.35
CA ASP A 242 0.80 -11.57 3.36
C ASP A 242 0.79 -13.01 2.85
N TYR A 243 -0.25 -13.79 3.17
CA TYR A 243 -0.44 -15.20 2.82
C TYR A 243 0.74 -16.12 3.19
N SER A 244 1.63 -15.66 4.07
CA SER A 244 2.75 -16.47 4.57
C SER A 244 2.29 -17.56 5.55
N LYS A 245 1.07 -17.41 6.09
CA LYS A 245 0.44 -18.35 7.02
C LYS A 245 -0.96 -18.71 6.54
N LYS A 246 -1.39 -19.93 6.84
CA LYS A 246 -2.73 -20.42 6.48
C LYS A 246 -3.84 -19.90 7.40
N ASP A 247 -3.48 -19.36 8.56
CA ASP A 247 -4.44 -18.98 9.62
C ASP A 247 -5.06 -17.58 9.42
N GLY A 248 -4.78 -16.93 8.28
CA GLY A 248 -5.26 -15.59 7.94
C GLY A 248 -4.36 -14.46 8.48
N PRO A 249 -4.89 -13.22 8.56
CA PRO A 249 -4.05 -12.05 8.78
C PRO A 249 -3.50 -12.01 10.20
N ARG A 250 -2.20 -11.75 10.32
CA ARG A 250 -1.51 -11.65 11.61
C ARG A 250 -1.62 -10.26 12.20
N TYR A 251 -1.71 -10.16 13.52
CA TYR A 251 -1.51 -8.88 14.19
C TYR A 251 -0.05 -8.44 14.10
N LEU A 252 0.16 -7.18 13.71
CA LEU A 252 1.47 -6.54 13.78
C LEU A 252 1.79 -6.16 15.24
N LYS A 253 3.05 -6.33 15.62
CA LYS A 253 3.60 -5.83 16.89
C LYS A 253 4.38 -4.56 16.58
N ILE A 254 3.79 -3.41 16.86
CA ILE A 254 4.42 -2.12 16.59
C ILE A 254 5.51 -1.87 17.65
N PRO A 255 6.75 -1.53 17.26
CA PRO A 255 7.80 -1.19 18.20
C PRO A 255 7.33 -0.15 19.23
N HIS A 256 7.68 -0.34 20.49
CA HIS A 256 7.29 0.52 21.63
C HIS A 256 5.77 0.64 21.92
N CYS A 257 4.93 -0.12 21.21
CA CYS A 257 3.47 -0.19 21.39
C CYS A 257 2.95 -1.62 21.70
N GLY A 258 3.47 -2.63 20.99
CA GLY A 258 2.91 -3.99 21.04
C GLY A 258 1.75 -4.19 20.06
N VAL A 259 0.84 -5.11 20.36
CA VAL A 259 -0.32 -5.45 19.49
C VAL A 259 -1.42 -4.38 19.52
N PHE A 260 -1.60 -3.72 20.66
CA PHE A 260 -2.52 -2.59 20.80
C PHE A 260 -1.70 -1.33 21.02
N CYS A 261 -1.72 -0.40 20.06
CA CYS A 261 -0.99 0.85 20.15
C CYS A 261 -1.95 1.97 20.59
N PRO A 262 -1.76 2.57 21.79
CA PRO A 262 -2.56 3.71 22.22
C PRO A 262 -2.53 4.83 21.18
N LEU A 263 -3.69 5.45 20.92
CA LEU A 263 -3.82 6.38 19.79
C LEU A 263 -2.83 7.55 19.86
N SER A 264 -2.57 8.08 21.05
CA SER A 264 -1.60 9.16 21.25
C SER A 264 -0.17 8.76 20.84
N LYS A 265 0.23 7.51 21.10
CA LYS A 265 1.52 6.97 20.67
C LYS A 265 1.54 6.75 19.15
N PHE A 266 0.46 6.21 18.60
CA PHE A 266 0.32 5.95 17.18
C PHE A 266 0.41 7.24 16.35
N ILE A 267 -0.33 8.29 16.74
CA ILE A 267 -0.26 9.62 16.13
C ILE A 267 1.16 10.17 16.24
N LYS A 268 1.75 10.17 17.45
CA LYS A 268 3.11 10.71 17.66
C LYS A 268 4.16 10.02 16.78
N MET A 269 4.05 8.71 16.59
CA MET A 269 4.95 7.94 15.73
C MET A 269 4.85 8.37 14.27
N LEU A 270 3.62 8.54 13.77
CA LEU A 270 3.35 8.83 12.37
C LEU A 270 3.38 10.32 12.01
N GLN A 271 3.35 11.21 13.00
CA GLN A 271 3.23 12.66 12.82
C GLN A 271 4.31 13.25 11.91
N LYS A 272 5.54 12.73 11.98
CA LYS A 272 6.67 13.22 11.16
C LYS A 272 6.50 12.93 9.65
N TYR A 273 5.62 12.00 9.29
CA TYR A 273 5.30 11.64 7.92
C TYR A 273 4.07 12.39 7.39
N VAL A 274 3.35 13.14 8.23
CA VAL A 274 2.20 13.93 7.77
C VAL A 274 2.70 15.13 6.94
N PRO A 275 2.15 15.40 5.74
CA PRO A 275 2.50 16.56 4.92
C PRO A 275 2.33 17.89 5.68
N LEU A 276 3.30 18.79 5.47
CA LEU A 276 3.24 20.18 5.90
C LEU A 276 2.40 21.02 4.92
N LEU A 277 2.12 22.27 5.26
CA LEU A 277 1.33 23.18 4.42
C LEU A 277 1.98 23.42 3.05
N GLU A 278 3.31 23.45 3.02
CA GLU A 278 4.13 23.63 1.82
C GLU A 278 4.33 22.34 1.00
N ASP A 279 3.94 21.18 1.54
CA ASP A 279 4.05 19.90 0.85
C ASP A 279 2.81 19.67 -0.02
N VAL A 280 2.76 20.41 -1.12
CA VAL A 280 1.72 20.28 -2.15
C VAL A 280 2.25 19.46 -3.33
N CYS A 281 1.40 18.63 -3.93
CA CYS A 281 1.72 17.95 -5.19
C CYS A 281 1.53 18.86 -6.43
N LEU A 282 0.87 20.00 -6.26
CA LEU A 282 0.52 20.97 -7.29
C LEU A 282 1.39 22.23 -7.23
#